data_AF-A0A2T7BIM5-F1
#
_entry.id   AF-A0A2T7BIM5-F1
#
_cell.length_a   1.000
_cell.length_b   1.000
_cell.length_c   1.000
_cell.angle_alpha   90.00
_cell.angle_beta   90.00
_cell.angle_gamma   90.00
#
_symmetry.space_group_name_H-M   'P 1'
#
loop_
_entity.id
_entity.type
_entity.pdbx_description
1 polymer ?
#
loop_
_entity_poly.entity_id
_entity_poly.type
_entity_poly.pdbx_seq_one_letter_code
_entity_poly.pdbx_strand_id
1 'polypeptide(L)'
;MLTSFILLTLIATFGHCEDFLGTSLLSRPLVLGPLTGLVLGDLQQGIIIGGTLELIFMGNIKVGAAIPPDVITGGVLGTAFAIMSGKGPAIALALAVPISILAEMVLSGLFVFRSLFNKRFQQYAEAGDYKGVQRLHIASGLLKPLLMGLITLLALQLGAGAMKALLDKIPAWVNTGLQVAGNMLPALGFALLMNLMFHKKVAPYFFLGFLLASYLKLPVIAIGGLGTVLALIITNAGQKEPAVEDEFGTPETEPAPVNGQLPSGIIRRLFLRSLALEANFNFETWQNTGMAFSIIPVLKRLYRTREEMARALKRHLTFFNTSPYGATLIIGITAAMEEQYSRSADMDEESINAVKLGLMGPLAGVFDSLFWGTFKVIAAGVGTSLALKGSLLGPILFLLIFNIPHFLLRYNLAFTGYKAGNRFLQNLARGNVMDRLTNGAAILGLMVVGAMPATLMNIRTPLRLGNSDTGVPVQSLLDQVAPCLLPLALTFAVYYGLKKNIKTTYLLLGLLVLGFVGSMLHVFA
;
A
#
# COMPACT_ATOMS: atom_id res chain seq x y z
N MET A 1 28.27 -6.91 -15.94
CA MET A 1 28.17 -5.62 -15.22
C MET A 1 27.18 -4.68 -15.90
N LEU A 2 27.45 -4.17 -17.11
CA LEU A 2 26.52 -3.25 -17.79
C LEU A 2 25.12 -3.85 -18.04
N THR A 3 25.05 -5.10 -18.52
CA THR A 3 23.78 -5.82 -18.73
C THR A 3 22.96 -5.92 -17.45
N SER A 4 23.61 -6.26 -16.32
CA SER A 4 22.96 -6.33 -15.01
C SER A 4 22.40 -4.96 -14.59
N PHE A 5 23.14 -3.87 -14.83
CA PHE A 5 22.65 -2.52 -14.49
C PHE A 5 21.44 -2.10 -15.32
N ILE A 6 21.40 -2.46 -16.60
CA ILE A 6 20.24 -2.22 -17.46
C ILE A 6 19.04 -3.02 -16.94
N LEU A 7 19.22 -4.30 -16.62
CA LEU A 7 18.13 -5.14 -16.09
C LEU A 7 17.61 -4.63 -14.73
N LEU A 8 18.49 -4.21 -13.82
CA LEU A 8 18.09 -3.59 -12.55
C LEU A 8 17.35 -2.27 -12.76
N THR A 9 17.76 -1.47 -13.74
CA THR A 9 17.05 -0.24 -14.14
C THR A 9 15.65 -0.55 -14.65
N LEU A 10 15.48 -1.62 -15.43
CA LEU A 10 14.18 -2.06 -15.91
C LEU A 10 13.29 -2.54 -14.76
N ILE A 11 13.85 -3.21 -13.75
CA ILE A 11 13.11 -3.61 -12.53
C ILE A 11 12.63 -2.38 -11.76
N ALA A 12 13.48 -1.38 -11.55
CA ALA A 12 13.06 -0.13 -10.89
C ALA A 12 11.99 0.61 -11.70
N THR A 13 12.16 0.68 -13.03
CA THR A 13 11.18 1.29 -13.94
C THR A 13 9.83 0.55 -13.86
N PHE A 14 9.85 -0.78 -13.86
CA PHE A 14 8.67 -1.62 -13.69
C PHE A 14 7.97 -1.36 -12.35
N GLY A 15 8.72 -1.25 -11.25
CA GLY A 15 8.17 -0.89 -9.94
C GLY A 15 7.45 0.47 -9.97
N HIS A 16 8.02 1.46 -10.64
CA HIS A 16 7.42 2.79 -10.79
C HIS A 16 6.22 2.83 -11.75
N CYS A 17 6.04 1.82 -12.61
CA CYS A 17 4.86 1.66 -13.45
C CYS A 17 3.61 1.19 -12.67
N GLU A 18 3.71 0.95 -11.36
CA GLU A 18 2.57 0.55 -10.52
C GLU A 18 1.36 1.50 -10.64
N ASP A 19 1.59 2.80 -10.85
CA ASP A 19 0.53 3.80 -11.02
C ASP A 19 -0.37 3.52 -12.25
N PHE A 20 0.09 2.68 -13.19
CA PHE A 20 -0.67 2.19 -14.35
C PHE A 20 -1.37 0.84 -14.10
N LEU A 21 -0.99 0.13 -13.04
CA LEU A 21 -1.43 -1.23 -12.73
C LEU A 21 -2.42 -1.27 -11.56
N GLY A 22 -2.99 -0.12 -11.21
CA GLY A 22 -4.02 0.00 -10.19
C GLY A 22 -3.51 -0.16 -8.76
N THR A 23 -2.24 0.10 -8.48
CA THR A 23 -1.70 0.08 -7.11
C THR A 23 -1.70 -1.34 -6.51
N SER A 24 -1.10 -2.27 -7.25
CA SER A 24 -1.12 -3.72 -7.05
C SER A 24 -0.03 -4.29 -6.15
N LEU A 25 0.72 -3.44 -5.44
CA LEU A 25 1.86 -3.78 -4.58
C LEU A 25 3.05 -4.43 -5.32
N LEU A 26 3.12 -4.29 -6.65
CA LEU A 26 4.26 -4.76 -7.44
C LEU A 26 5.54 -3.93 -7.20
N SER A 27 5.37 -2.71 -6.71
CA SER A 27 6.45 -1.76 -6.36
C SER A 27 7.22 -2.12 -5.09
N ARG A 28 6.77 -3.14 -4.35
CA ARG A 28 7.22 -3.39 -2.99
C ARG A 28 8.54 -4.15 -2.96
N PRO A 29 9.45 -3.84 -2.01
CA PRO A 29 10.71 -4.55 -1.84
C PRO A 29 10.57 -6.07 -1.75
N LEU A 30 9.47 -6.56 -1.18
CA LEU A 30 9.18 -7.99 -1.12
C LEU A 30 9.08 -8.65 -2.51
N VAL A 31 8.72 -7.89 -3.55
CA VAL A 31 8.62 -8.35 -4.95
C VAL A 31 9.87 -7.96 -5.74
N LEU A 32 10.33 -6.72 -5.60
CA LEU A 32 11.47 -6.19 -6.36
C LEU A 32 12.82 -6.76 -5.88
N GLY A 33 12.95 -7.10 -4.60
CA GLY A 33 14.14 -7.73 -4.02
C GLY A 33 14.48 -9.08 -4.66
N PRO A 34 13.54 -10.04 -4.73
CA PRO A 34 13.72 -11.29 -5.47
C PRO A 34 14.12 -11.08 -6.94
N LEU A 35 13.49 -10.14 -7.66
CA LEU A 35 13.84 -9.84 -9.05
C LEU A 35 15.27 -9.28 -9.16
N THR A 36 15.66 -8.42 -8.22
CA THR A 36 17.01 -7.86 -8.15
C THR A 36 18.04 -8.96 -7.88
N GLY A 37 17.76 -9.86 -6.93
CA GLY A 37 18.61 -11.01 -6.63
C GLY A 37 18.74 -11.96 -7.82
N LEU A 38 17.66 -12.22 -8.55
CA LEU A 38 17.67 -13.05 -9.75
C LEU A 38 18.60 -12.47 -10.83
N VAL A 39 18.55 -11.16 -11.07
CA VAL A 39 19.43 -10.47 -12.04
C VAL A 39 20.90 -10.51 -11.62
N LEU A 40 21.17 -10.50 -10.31
CA LEU A 40 22.52 -10.55 -9.75
C LEU A 40 23.05 -11.98 -9.50
N GLY A 41 22.23 -13.01 -9.73
CA GLY A 41 22.60 -14.41 -9.57
C GLY A 41 22.43 -14.98 -8.15
N ASP A 42 21.86 -14.22 -7.21
CA ASP A 42 21.58 -14.65 -5.84
C ASP A 42 20.11 -14.37 -5.47
N LEU A 43 19.23 -15.26 -5.92
CA LEU A 43 17.80 -15.18 -5.67
C LEU A 43 17.48 -15.30 -4.16
N GLN A 44 18.20 -16.15 -3.43
CA GLN A 44 17.91 -16.40 -2.02
C GLN A 44 18.20 -15.16 -1.17
N GLN A 45 19.35 -14.49 -1.38
CA GLN A 45 19.61 -13.20 -0.76
C GLN A 45 18.60 -12.15 -1.20
N GLY A 46 18.22 -12.11 -2.48
CA GLY A 46 17.18 -11.18 -2.96
C GLY A 46 15.85 -11.33 -2.22
N ILE A 47 15.42 -12.56 -1.94
CA ILE A 47 14.20 -12.86 -1.19
C ILE A 47 14.32 -12.39 0.27
N ILE A 48 15.42 -12.75 0.95
CA ILE A 48 15.64 -12.40 2.35
C ILE A 48 15.75 -10.88 2.52
N ILE A 49 16.52 -10.21 1.66
CA ILE A 49 16.67 -8.76 1.67
C ILE A 49 15.32 -8.09 1.37
N GLY A 50 14.59 -8.53 0.36
CA GLY A 50 13.27 -8.00 0.02
C GLY A 50 12.29 -8.09 1.19
N GLY A 51 12.26 -9.24 1.88
CA GLY A 51 11.46 -9.42 3.10
C GLY A 51 11.89 -8.50 4.25
N THR A 52 13.20 -8.34 4.43
CA THR A 52 13.77 -7.49 5.47
C THR A 52 13.44 -6.01 5.24
N LEU A 53 13.59 -5.53 4.01
CA LEU A 53 13.24 -4.16 3.63
C LEU A 53 11.73 -3.90 3.74
N GLU A 54 10.90 -4.87 3.38
CA GLU A 54 9.45 -4.75 3.48
C GLU A 54 8.99 -4.55 4.94
N LEU A 55 9.66 -5.12 5.94
CA LEU A 55 9.31 -4.90 7.35
C LEU A 55 9.37 -3.42 7.75
N ILE A 56 10.37 -2.69 7.26
CA ILE A 56 10.51 -1.25 7.54
C ILE A 56 9.49 -0.45 6.75
N PHE A 57 9.34 -0.79 5.48
CA PHE A 57 8.45 -0.06 4.60
C PHE A 57 7.00 -0.48 4.76
N MET A 58 6.67 -1.42 5.65
CA MET A 58 5.31 -1.96 5.82
C MET A 58 4.29 -0.85 6.12
N GLY A 59 4.64 0.05 7.05
CA GLY A 59 3.83 1.23 7.41
C GLY A 59 3.99 2.43 6.48
N ASN A 60 4.80 2.32 5.42
CA ASN A 60 4.92 3.36 4.40
C ASN A 60 3.65 3.38 3.54
N ILE A 61 2.77 4.33 3.82
CA ILE A 61 1.48 4.53 3.15
C ILE A 61 1.40 6.00 2.74
N LYS A 62 0.93 6.25 1.51
CA LYS A 62 0.65 7.60 1.02
C LYS A 62 -0.71 8.03 1.59
N VAL A 63 -0.73 9.04 2.45
CA VAL A 63 -1.96 9.61 3.01
C VAL A 63 -2.03 11.08 2.63
N GLY A 64 -3.05 11.44 1.83
CA GLY A 64 -3.22 12.80 1.35
C GLY A 64 -2.00 13.29 0.54
N ALA A 65 -1.49 14.48 0.90
CA ALA A 65 -0.41 15.15 0.16
C ALA A 65 1.00 14.74 0.61
N ALA A 66 1.11 14.02 1.73
CA ALA A 66 2.40 13.58 2.25
C ALA A 66 2.93 12.42 1.38
N ILE A 67 4.01 12.69 0.64
CA ILE A 67 4.71 11.67 -0.13
C ILE A 67 5.65 10.94 0.83
N PRO A 68 5.51 9.62 0.98
CA PRO A 68 6.41 8.87 1.84
C PRO A 68 7.72 8.50 1.09
N PRO A 69 8.76 8.05 1.79
CA PRO A 69 10.04 7.68 1.18
C PRO A 69 9.88 6.68 0.03
N ASP A 70 10.67 6.81 -1.03
CA ASP A 70 10.54 5.97 -2.22
C ASP A 70 11.07 4.55 -1.99
N VAL A 71 10.14 3.63 -1.76
CA VAL A 71 10.44 2.23 -1.46
C VAL A 71 10.97 1.47 -2.68
N ILE A 72 10.69 1.95 -3.90
CA ILE A 72 11.05 1.26 -5.15
C ILE A 72 12.55 1.42 -5.39
N THR A 73 13.03 2.65 -5.54
CA THR A 73 14.45 2.90 -5.85
C THR A 73 15.34 2.54 -4.67
N GLY A 74 14.91 2.83 -3.42
CA GLY A 74 15.63 2.37 -2.23
C GLY A 74 15.65 0.84 -2.09
N GLY A 75 14.54 0.17 -2.43
CA GLY A 75 14.44 -1.29 -2.41
C GLY A 75 15.39 -1.96 -3.41
N VAL A 76 15.36 -1.52 -4.67
CA VAL A 76 16.20 -2.08 -5.75
C VAL A 76 17.68 -1.77 -5.52
N LEU A 77 18.04 -0.52 -5.25
CA LEU A 77 19.44 -0.13 -5.06
C LEU A 77 20.02 -0.69 -3.76
N GLY A 78 19.23 -0.68 -2.66
CA GLY A 78 19.65 -1.28 -1.38
C GLY A 78 19.91 -2.78 -1.52
N THR A 79 19.02 -3.50 -2.22
CA THR A 79 19.23 -4.93 -2.52
C THR A 79 20.44 -5.15 -3.42
N ALA A 80 20.57 -4.36 -4.48
CA ALA A 80 21.66 -4.52 -5.44
C ALA A 80 23.04 -4.31 -4.78
N PHE A 81 23.21 -3.22 -4.02
CA PHE A 81 24.48 -2.93 -3.35
C PHE A 81 24.82 -3.94 -2.24
N ALA A 82 23.83 -4.45 -1.52
CA ALA A 82 24.04 -5.49 -0.52
C ALA A 82 24.52 -6.80 -1.13
N ILE A 83 23.92 -7.24 -2.25
CA ILE A 83 24.35 -8.46 -2.96
C ILE A 83 25.72 -8.26 -3.59
N MET A 84 25.94 -7.14 -4.28
CA MET A 84 27.23 -6.85 -4.94
C MET A 84 28.41 -6.71 -3.97
N SER A 85 28.15 -6.32 -2.73
CA SER A 85 29.18 -6.20 -1.68
C SER A 85 29.36 -7.48 -0.85
N GLY A 86 28.44 -8.45 -0.95
CA GLY A 86 28.49 -9.69 -0.16
C GLY A 86 28.26 -9.50 1.34
N LYS A 87 27.73 -8.34 1.77
CA LYS A 87 27.62 -7.98 3.21
C LYS A 87 26.23 -8.19 3.82
N GLY A 88 25.32 -8.85 3.10
CA GLY A 88 24.05 -9.35 3.62
C GLY A 88 22.96 -8.29 3.90
N PRO A 89 21.83 -8.69 4.53
CA PRO A 89 20.60 -7.88 4.59
C PRO A 89 20.66 -6.62 5.48
N ALA A 90 21.50 -6.61 6.52
CA ALA A 90 21.63 -5.45 7.41
C ALA A 90 22.19 -4.21 6.68
N ILE A 91 23.09 -4.41 5.71
CA ILE A 91 23.62 -3.32 4.89
C ILE A 91 22.57 -2.81 3.90
N ALA A 92 21.76 -3.72 3.32
CA ALA A 92 20.66 -3.31 2.44
C ALA A 92 19.73 -2.32 3.12
N LEU A 93 19.38 -2.57 4.39
CA LEU A 93 18.58 -1.69 5.23
C LEU A 93 19.20 -0.31 5.44
N ALA A 94 20.48 -0.29 5.86
CA ALA A 94 21.20 0.94 6.13
C ALA A 94 21.31 1.85 4.89
N LEU A 95 21.39 1.24 3.70
CA LEU A 95 21.48 1.96 2.42
C LEU A 95 20.11 2.35 1.86
N ALA A 96 19.11 1.46 1.96
CA ALA A 96 17.81 1.66 1.33
C ALA A 96 17.11 2.91 1.82
N VAL A 97 17.18 3.20 3.13
CA VAL A 97 16.44 4.33 3.71
C VAL A 97 16.95 5.69 3.23
N PRO A 98 18.25 6.04 3.32
CA PRO A 98 18.77 7.28 2.76
C PRO A 98 18.48 7.41 1.26
N ILE A 99 18.63 6.32 0.51
CA ILE A 99 18.34 6.30 -0.93
C ILE A 99 16.86 6.60 -1.18
N SER A 100 15.95 5.99 -0.42
CA SER A 100 14.50 6.24 -0.51
C SER A 100 14.14 7.70 -0.24
N ILE A 101 14.81 8.36 0.70
CA ILE A 101 14.58 9.78 1.01
C ILE A 101 15.06 10.66 -0.15
N LEU A 102 16.26 10.43 -0.65
CA LEU A 102 16.79 11.20 -1.79
C LEU A 102 15.94 11.02 -3.05
N ALA A 103 15.49 9.79 -3.32
CA ALA A 103 14.58 9.50 -4.42
C ALA A 103 13.21 10.16 -4.24
N GLU A 104 12.68 10.21 -3.01
CA GLU A 104 11.43 10.91 -2.69
C GLU A 104 11.52 12.41 -2.99
N MET A 105 12.64 13.07 -2.69
CA MET A 105 12.83 14.50 -3.02
C MET A 105 12.68 14.77 -4.52
N VAL A 106 13.17 13.85 -5.37
CA VAL A 106 13.02 13.97 -6.83
C VAL A 106 11.58 13.75 -7.27
N LEU A 107 10.89 12.76 -6.68
CA LEU A 107 9.48 12.50 -6.96
C LEU A 107 8.58 13.67 -6.56
N SER A 108 8.86 14.30 -5.42
CA SER A 108 8.15 15.49 -4.93
C SER A 108 8.23 16.64 -5.96
N GLY A 109 9.41 16.87 -6.53
CA GLY A 109 9.60 17.83 -7.63
C GLY A 109 8.83 17.45 -8.90
N LEU A 110 8.77 16.16 -9.24
CA LEU A 110 8.06 15.67 -10.41
C LEU A 110 6.54 15.91 -10.34
N PHE A 111 5.92 15.75 -9.17
CA PHE A 111 4.47 15.98 -9.02
C PHE A 111 4.10 17.45 -9.14
N VAL A 112 5.00 18.36 -8.76
CA VAL A 112 4.86 19.80 -9.04
C VAL A 112 5.03 20.06 -10.53
N PHE A 113 6.03 19.45 -11.19
CA PHE A 113 6.22 19.62 -12.63
C PHE A 113 5.01 19.12 -13.44
N ARG A 114 4.35 18.05 -13.00
CA ARG A 114 3.16 17.50 -13.69
C ARG A 114 1.97 18.46 -13.73
N SER A 115 1.82 19.38 -12.77
CA SER A 115 0.71 20.34 -12.80
C SER A 115 0.81 21.30 -13.98
N LEU A 116 2.00 21.53 -14.54
CA LEU A 116 2.19 22.34 -15.75
C LEU A 116 1.42 21.78 -16.97
N PHE A 117 1.16 20.47 -17.00
CA PHE A 117 0.38 19.86 -18.07
C PHE A 117 -1.12 20.10 -17.95
N ASN A 118 -1.64 20.54 -16.79
CA ASN A 118 -3.07 20.75 -16.56
C ASN A 118 -3.67 21.77 -17.53
N LYS A 119 -2.96 22.86 -17.80
CA LYS A 119 -3.38 23.84 -18.82
C LYS A 119 -3.57 23.20 -20.19
N ARG A 120 -2.69 22.26 -20.56
CA ARG A 120 -2.77 21.54 -21.85
C ARG A 120 -3.89 20.51 -21.87
N PHE A 121 -4.18 19.86 -20.74
CA PHE A 121 -5.39 19.03 -20.61
C PHE A 121 -6.67 19.84 -20.83
N GLN A 122 -6.75 21.05 -20.27
CA GLN A 122 -7.90 21.94 -20.46
C GLN A 122 -8.04 22.38 -21.91
N GLN A 123 -6.94 22.73 -22.59
CA GLN A 123 -6.96 23.07 -24.03
C GLN A 123 -7.47 21.90 -24.90
N TYR A 124 -7.05 20.66 -24.61
CA TYR A 124 -7.57 19.49 -25.32
C TYR A 124 -9.03 19.23 -25.01
N ALA A 125 -9.47 19.46 -23.77
CA ALA A 125 -10.88 19.37 -23.40
C ALA A 125 -11.72 20.42 -24.14
N GLU A 126 -11.27 21.68 -24.21
CA GLU A 126 -11.94 22.76 -24.94
C GLU A 126 -12.11 22.46 -26.43
N ALA A 127 -11.11 21.84 -27.04
CA ALA A 127 -11.17 21.42 -28.43
C ALA A 127 -12.01 20.14 -28.68
N GLY A 128 -12.53 19.50 -27.62
CA GLY A 128 -13.18 18.19 -27.69
C GLY A 128 -12.24 17.04 -28.09
N ASP A 129 -10.92 17.23 -27.98
CA ASP A 129 -9.90 16.25 -28.38
C ASP A 129 -9.62 15.24 -27.26
N TYR A 130 -10.50 14.25 -27.14
CA TYR A 130 -10.31 13.14 -26.19
C TYR A 130 -9.03 12.32 -26.49
N LYS A 131 -8.52 12.32 -27.73
CA LYS A 131 -7.29 11.59 -28.09
C LYS A 131 -6.06 12.33 -27.55
N GLY A 132 -6.08 13.66 -27.59
CA GLY A 132 -5.11 14.53 -26.95
C GLY A 132 -5.01 14.26 -25.45
N VAL A 133 -6.16 14.26 -24.76
CA VAL A 133 -6.25 13.92 -23.32
C VAL A 133 -5.67 12.54 -23.03
N GLN A 134 -6.01 11.51 -23.82
CA GLN A 134 -5.48 10.15 -23.64
C GLN A 134 -3.97 10.06 -23.78
N ARG A 135 -3.42 10.62 -24.88
CA ARG A 135 -1.99 10.57 -25.15
C ARG A 135 -1.21 11.32 -24.07
N LEU A 136 -1.70 12.48 -23.65
CA LEU A 136 -1.03 13.28 -22.62
C LEU A 136 -1.07 12.60 -21.26
N HIS A 137 -2.18 11.97 -20.87
CA HIS A 137 -2.26 11.20 -19.61
C HIS A 137 -1.25 10.06 -19.55
N ILE A 138 -1.12 9.27 -20.64
CA ILE A 138 -0.12 8.21 -20.71
C ILE A 138 1.32 8.78 -20.73
N ALA A 139 1.57 9.80 -21.56
CA ALA A 139 2.91 10.38 -21.69
C ALA A 139 3.41 11.04 -20.39
N SER A 140 2.56 11.83 -19.73
CA SER A 140 2.88 12.45 -18.42
C SER A 140 3.03 11.40 -17.31
N GLY A 141 2.28 10.30 -17.39
CA GLY A 141 2.43 9.18 -16.48
C GLY A 141 3.77 8.45 -16.61
N LEU A 142 4.26 8.26 -17.83
CA LEU A 142 5.54 7.59 -18.11
C LEU A 142 6.76 8.39 -17.64
N LEU A 143 6.61 9.70 -17.38
CA LEU A 143 7.70 10.55 -16.93
C LEU A 143 8.32 10.05 -15.60
N LYS A 144 7.50 9.57 -14.66
CA LYS A 144 7.97 9.03 -13.36
C LYS A 144 8.82 7.77 -13.53
N PRO A 145 8.32 6.69 -14.16
CA PRO A 145 9.12 5.49 -14.41
C PRO A 145 10.42 5.76 -15.15
N LEU A 146 10.40 6.58 -16.19
CA LEU A 146 11.58 6.87 -17.00
C LEU A 146 12.63 7.68 -16.25
N LEU A 147 12.20 8.73 -15.54
CA LEU A 147 13.10 9.55 -14.72
C LEU A 147 13.75 8.73 -13.61
N MET A 148 12.95 7.96 -12.87
CA MET A 148 13.46 7.14 -11.77
C MET A 148 14.31 5.96 -12.25
N GLY A 149 13.99 5.40 -13.42
CA GLY A 149 14.86 4.44 -14.12
C GLY A 149 16.22 5.04 -14.43
N LEU A 150 16.25 6.24 -15.02
CA LEU A 150 17.51 6.95 -15.30
C LEU A 150 18.32 7.21 -14.02
N ILE A 151 17.67 7.67 -12.94
CA ILE A 151 18.33 7.89 -11.65
C ILE A 151 18.91 6.59 -11.09
N THR A 152 18.17 5.49 -11.20
CA THR A 152 18.63 4.15 -10.78
C THR A 152 19.87 3.72 -11.58
N LEU A 153 19.86 3.93 -12.90
CA LEU A 153 21.00 3.62 -13.76
C LEU A 153 22.24 4.42 -13.38
N LEU A 154 22.09 5.74 -13.19
CA LEU A 154 23.18 6.63 -12.77
C LEU A 154 23.72 6.22 -11.39
N ALA A 155 22.84 5.91 -10.44
CA ALA A 155 23.22 5.45 -9.12
C ALA A 155 24.02 4.13 -9.18
N LEU A 156 23.62 3.19 -10.04
CA LEU A 156 24.36 1.93 -10.23
C LEU A 156 25.73 2.16 -10.88
N GLN A 157 25.79 2.99 -11.94
CA GLN A 157 27.04 3.25 -12.67
C GLN A 157 28.06 4.03 -11.84
N LEU A 158 27.61 5.10 -11.15
CA LEU A 158 28.48 5.99 -10.38
C LEU A 158 28.72 5.46 -8.96
N GLY A 159 27.74 4.75 -8.40
CA GLY A 159 27.74 4.35 -7.00
C GLY A 159 28.32 2.97 -6.73
N ALA A 160 28.27 2.00 -7.66
CA ALA A 160 28.66 0.62 -7.37
C ALA A 160 30.12 0.47 -6.92
N GLY A 161 31.06 1.15 -7.60
CA GLY A 161 32.48 1.11 -7.26
C GLY A 161 32.79 1.81 -5.94
N ALA A 162 32.24 3.02 -5.75
CA ALA A 162 32.39 3.81 -4.53
C ALA A 162 31.77 3.09 -3.32
N MET A 163 30.63 2.44 -3.51
CA MET A 163 29.93 1.70 -2.45
C MET A 163 30.73 0.48 -2.02
N LYS A 164 31.28 -0.30 -2.96
CA LYS A 164 32.14 -1.44 -2.62
C LYS A 164 33.36 -0.98 -1.82
N ALA A 165 34.05 0.07 -2.26
CA ALA A 165 35.23 0.61 -1.58
C ALA A 165 34.93 1.18 -0.18
N LEU A 166 33.76 1.82 -0.01
CA LEU A 166 33.30 2.31 1.28
C LEU A 166 32.99 1.15 2.23
N LEU A 167 32.26 0.14 1.74
CA LEU A 167 31.84 -1.00 2.53
C LEU A 167 33.04 -1.83 2.97
N ASP A 168 34.02 -2.09 2.10
CA ASP A 168 35.21 -2.89 2.43
C ASP A 168 36.07 -2.29 3.56
N LYS A 169 35.96 -0.98 3.81
CA LYS A 169 36.61 -0.29 4.94
C LYS A 169 35.88 -0.42 6.27
N ILE A 170 34.66 -0.97 6.30
CA ILE A 170 33.86 -1.09 7.51
C ILE A 170 34.38 -2.26 8.38
N PRO A 171 34.81 -2.00 9.63
CA PRO A 171 35.27 -3.04 10.56
C PRO A 171 34.18 -4.05 10.94
N ALA A 172 34.57 -5.28 11.29
CA ALA A 172 33.64 -6.35 11.65
C ALA A 172 32.69 -6.00 12.82
N TRP A 173 33.17 -5.25 13.82
CA TRP A 173 32.35 -4.84 14.97
C TRP A 173 31.17 -3.92 14.57
N VAL A 174 31.33 -3.14 13.49
CA VAL A 174 30.26 -2.28 12.94
C VAL A 174 29.18 -3.14 12.29
N ASN A 175 29.55 -4.22 11.61
CA ASN A 175 28.57 -5.15 11.02
C ASN A 175 27.72 -5.83 12.10
N THR A 176 28.33 -6.25 13.21
CA THR A 176 27.60 -6.83 14.34
C THR A 176 26.62 -5.81 14.93
N GLY A 177 27.07 -4.57 15.16
CA GLY A 177 26.19 -3.49 15.65
C GLY A 177 25.04 -3.16 14.70
N LEU A 178 25.30 -3.14 13.39
CA LEU A 178 24.28 -2.93 12.36
C LEU A 178 23.30 -4.10 12.26
N GLN A 179 23.75 -5.33 12.51
CA GLN A 179 22.88 -6.52 12.51
C GLN A 179 21.89 -6.47 13.67
N VAL A 180 22.36 -6.17 14.89
CA VAL A 180 21.49 -6.00 16.07
C VAL A 180 20.52 -4.83 15.85
N ALA A 181 21.01 -3.71 15.34
CA ALA A 181 20.17 -2.58 14.92
C ALA A 181 19.10 -3.01 13.90
N GLY A 182 19.48 -3.77 12.88
CA GLY A 182 18.58 -4.31 11.86
C GLY A 182 17.45 -5.15 12.44
N ASN A 183 17.74 -5.97 13.45
CA ASN A 183 16.74 -6.80 14.15
C ASN A 183 15.73 -5.97 14.96
N MET A 184 16.05 -4.71 15.27
CA MET A 184 15.16 -3.77 15.97
C MET A 184 14.24 -2.98 15.03
N LEU A 185 14.63 -2.79 13.76
CA LEU A 185 13.89 -1.96 12.81
C LEU A 185 12.44 -2.42 12.53
N PRO A 186 12.09 -3.74 12.55
CA PRO A 186 10.71 -4.17 12.39
C PRO A 186 9.75 -3.57 13.43
N ALA A 187 10.25 -3.17 14.61
CA ALA A 187 9.46 -2.51 15.65
C ALA A 187 8.76 -1.24 15.12
N LEU A 188 9.44 -0.47 14.26
CA LEU A 188 8.85 0.71 13.63
C LEU A 188 7.72 0.35 12.68
N GLY A 189 7.91 -0.70 11.89
CA GLY A 189 6.88 -1.26 11.02
C GLY A 189 5.63 -1.59 11.82
N PHE A 190 5.77 -2.42 12.87
CA PHE A 190 4.63 -2.86 13.69
C PHE A 190 3.97 -1.70 14.42
N ALA A 191 4.75 -0.76 14.95
CA ALA A 191 4.25 0.43 15.61
C ALA A 191 3.42 1.34 14.68
N LEU A 192 3.84 1.50 13.41
CA LEU A 192 3.05 2.23 12.40
C LEU A 192 1.70 1.55 12.16
N LEU A 193 1.67 0.22 12.09
CA LEU A 193 0.43 -0.54 11.88
C LEU A 193 -0.51 -0.44 13.09
N MET A 194 0.06 -0.54 14.29
CA MET A 194 -0.69 -0.26 15.52
C MET A 194 -1.25 1.16 15.50
N ASN A 195 -0.52 2.16 15.00
CA ASN A 195 -1.03 3.53 14.94
C ASN A 195 -2.25 3.70 14.02
N LEU A 196 -2.42 2.80 13.04
CA LEU A 196 -3.55 2.82 12.12
C LEU A 196 -4.76 2.05 12.66
N MET A 197 -4.53 0.91 13.32
CA MET A 197 -5.60 -0.05 13.64
C MET A 197 -5.94 -0.14 15.13
N PHE A 198 -4.99 0.19 16.01
CA PHE A 198 -5.09 -0.10 17.44
C PHE A 198 -6.02 0.88 18.16
N HIS A 199 -7.19 0.38 18.55
CA HIS A 199 -8.18 1.11 19.35
C HIS A 199 -8.84 0.20 20.40
N LYS A 200 -9.48 0.80 21.41
CA LYS A 200 -9.93 0.09 22.63
C LYS A 200 -10.78 -1.16 22.37
N LYS A 201 -11.62 -1.17 21.31
CA LYS A 201 -12.51 -2.28 20.98
C LYS A 201 -11.78 -3.52 20.45
N VAL A 202 -10.67 -3.32 19.75
CA VAL A 202 -9.93 -4.40 19.05
C VAL A 202 -8.56 -4.70 19.67
N ALA A 203 -8.13 -3.89 20.63
CA ALA A 203 -6.87 -4.09 21.37
C ALA A 203 -6.71 -5.51 21.97
N PRO A 204 -7.75 -6.18 22.50
CA PRO A 204 -7.61 -7.54 23.00
C PRO A 204 -7.10 -8.54 21.96
N TYR A 205 -7.45 -8.36 20.68
CA TYR A 205 -7.03 -9.26 19.60
C TYR A 205 -5.54 -9.15 19.28
N PHE A 206 -4.93 -7.97 19.49
CA PHE A 206 -3.49 -7.81 19.41
C PHE A 206 -2.78 -8.68 20.46
N PHE A 207 -3.22 -8.62 21.72
CA PHE A 207 -2.64 -9.44 22.79
C PHE A 207 -2.90 -10.93 22.58
N LEU A 208 -4.06 -11.30 22.05
CA LEU A 208 -4.35 -12.68 21.69
C LEU A 208 -3.36 -13.20 20.62
N GLY A 209 -3.12 -12.41 19.57
CA GLY A 209 -2.11 -12.73 18.55
C GLY A 209 -0.71 -12.90 19.14
N PHE A 210 -0.31 -12.00 20.05
CA PHE A 210 0.97 -12.08 20.75
C PHE A 210 1.08 -13.35 21.61
N LEU A 211 0.05 -13.70 22.38
CA LEU A 211 0.06 -14.89 23.24
C LEU A 211 0.14 -16.19 22.43
N LEU A 212 -0.63 -16.28 21.34
CA LEU A 212 -0.58 -17.42 20.41
C LEU A 212 0.81 -17.59 19.77
N ALA A 213 1.47 -16.48 19.45
CA ALA A 213 2.80 -16.51 18.87
C ALA A 213 3.90 -16.84 19.89
N SER A 214 3.86 -16.23 21.08
CA SER A 214 4.91 -16.33 22.10
C SER A 214 4.85 -17.64 22.89
N TYR A 215 3.66 -18.06 23.32
CA TYR A 215 3.49 -19.27 24.15
C TYR A 215 3.28 -20.53 23.32
N LEU A 216 2.40 -20.48 22.31
CA LEU A 216 2.08 -21.66 21.48
C LEU A 216 3.04 -21.79 20.28
N LYS A 217 3.94 -20.83 20.07
CA LYS A 217 4.91 -20.80 18.97
C LYS A 217 4.26 -20.95 17.59
N LEU A 218 3.02 -20.48 17.45
CA LEU A 218 2.28 -20.59 16.20
C LEU A 218 2.87 -19.64 15.15
N PRO A 219 3.00 -20.09 13.88
CA PRO A 219 3.44 -19.22 12.80
C PRO A 219 2.38 -18.15 12.50
N VAL A 220 2.83 -16.99 12.01
CA VAL A 220 1.98 -15.83 11.65
C VAL A 220 0.81 -16.22 10.75
N ILE A 221 1.03 -17.17 9.82
CA ILE A 221 0.00 -17.68 8.91
C ILE A 221 -1.14 -18.38 9.66
N ALA A 222 -0.81 -19.21 10.66
CA ALA A 222 -1.81 -19.92 11.47
C ALA A 222 -2.63 -18.93 12.29
N ILE A 223 -1.98 -17.92 12.87
CA ILE A 223 -2.64 -16.86 13.64
C ILE A 223 -3.52 -15.99 12.74
N GLY A 224 -3.07 -15.69 11.52
CA GLY A 224 -3.89 -15.03 10.50
C GLY A 224 -5.14 -15.83 10.16
N GLY A 225 -5.00 -17.15 9.95
CA GLY A 225 -6.13 -18.05 9.72
C GLY A 225 -7.13 -18.08 10.88
N LEU A 226 -6.65 -18.16 12.12
CA LEU A 226 -7.50 -18.08 13.31
C LEU A 226 -8.19 -16.72 13.43
N GLY A 227 -7.48 -15.64 13.11
CA GLY A 227 -8.05 -14.29 13.02
C GLY A 227 -9.16 -14.21 11.99
N THR A 228 -9.06 -14.94 10.88
CA THR A 228 -10.10 -14.96 9.83
C THR A 228 -11.35 -15.63 10.35
N VAL A 229 -11.19 -16.79 11.00
CA VAL A 229 -12.30 -17.54 11.59
C VAL A 229 -13.01 -16.70 12.66
N LEU A 230 -12.25 -16.07 13.56
CA LEU A 230 -12.81 -15.19 14.61
C LEU A 230 -13.51 -13.97 14.03
N ALA A 231 -12.90 -13.31 13.04
CA ALA A 231 -13.50 -12.18 12.35
C ALA A 231 -14.84 -12.58 11.73
N LEU A 232 -14.89 -13.71 11.01
CA LEU A 232 -16.12 -14.22 10.40
C LEU A 232 -17.20 -14.57 11.43
N ILE A 233 -16.83 -15.21 12.53
CA ILE A 233 -17.78 -15.56 13.62
C ILE A 233 -18.36 -14.28 14.22
N ILE A 234 -17.54 -13.28 14.53
CA ILE A 234 -18.00 -12.04 15.16
C ILE A 234 -18.84 -11.20 14.20
N THR A 235 -18.47 -11.15 12.92
CA THR A 235 -19.25 -10.43 11.91
C THR A 235 -20.59 -11.09 11.60
N ASN A 236 -20.67 -12.43 11.72
CA ASN A 236 -21.91 -13.18 11.50
C ASN A 236 -22.79 -13.27 12.76
N ALA A 237 -22.19 -13.39 13.96
CA ALA A 237 -22.91 -13.47 15.24
C ALA A 237 -23.57 -12.15 15.67
N GLY A 238 -23.23 -11.03 15.04
CA GLY A 238 -23.97 -9.76 15.17
C GLY A 238 -25.36 -9.76 14.51
N GLN A 239 -25.85 -10.91 14.05
CA GLN A 239 -27.21 -11.10 13.55
C GLN A 239 -28.18 -11.41 14.69
N LYS A 240 -28.86 -10.36 15.16
CA LYS A 240 -30.30 -10.41 15.40
C LYS A 240 -30.89 -9.22 14.66
N GLU A 241 -31.25 -9.44 13.39
CA GLU A 241 -32.20 -8.54 12.74
C GLU A 241 -33.57 -8.80 13.39
N PRO A 242 -34.25 -7.78 13.95
CA PRO A 242 -35.68 -7.90 14.11
C PRO A 242 -36.28 -8.00 12.71
N ALA A 243 -37.15 -8.99 12.50
CA ALA A 243 -37.94 -9.08 11.28
C ALA A 243 -38.64 -7.73 11.05
N VAL A 244 -38.39 -7.12 9.91
CA VAL A 244 -39.13 -5.92 9.49
C VAL A 244 -40.49 -6.42 9.03
N GLU A 245 -41.53 -6.09 9.78
CA GLU A 245 -42.91 -6.15 9.30
C GLU A 245 -43.04 -5.23 8.08
N ASP A 246 -43.62 -5.77 7.01
CA ASP A 246 -43.95 -5.05 5.78
C ASP A 246 -44.96 -3.93 6.08
N GLU A 247 -44.48 -2.75 6.47
CA GLU A 247 -45.28 -1.55 6.65
C GLU A 247 -44.83 -0.44 5.70
N PHE A 248 -44.79 -0.69 4.39
CA PHE A 248 -44.83 0.40 3.40
C PHE A 248 -45.59 -0.01 2.14
N GLY A 249 -46.80 0.56 2.04
CA GLY A 249 -47.50 1.05 0.86
C GLY A 249 -47.29 0.36 -0.49
N THR A 250 -48.43 -0.02 -1.08
CA THR A 250 -48.62 -0.36 -2.50
C THR A 250 -47.56 0.24 -3.43
N PRO A 251 -46.95 -0.56 -4.33
CA PRO A 251 -45.97 -0.06 -5.27
C PRO A 251 -46.63 0.97 -6.18
N GLU A 252 -46.37 2.25 -5.93
CA GLU A 252 -46.54 3.26 -6.96
C GLU A 252 -45.63 2.84 -8.12
N THR A 253 -46.27 2.70 -9.28
CA THR A 253 -45.74 2.29 -10.57
C THR A 253 -44.23 2.41 -10.68
N GLU A 254 -43.57 1.24 -10.77
CA GLU A 254 -42.17 1.15 -11.18
C GLU A 254 -41.94 2.09 -12.38
N PRO A 255 -40.97 3.02 -12.34
CA PRO A 255 -40.53 3.63 -13.57
C PRO A 255 -40.01 2.49 -14.45
N ALA A 256 -40.61 2.34 -15.63
CA ALA A 256 -40.37 1.22 -16.54
C ALA A 256 -38.86 0.94 -16.70
N PRO A 257 -38.43 -0.33 -16.83
CA PRO A 257 -37.04 -0.67 -17.06
C PRO A 257 -36.55 0.09 -18.30
N VAL A 258 -35.65 1.05 -18.09
CA VAL A 258 -35.16 1.94 -19.15
C VAL A 258 -34.39 1.08 -20.16
N ASN A 259 -35.02 0.83 -21.30
CA ASN A 259 -34.43 0.12 -22.43
C ASN A 259 -33.27 0.93 -23.00
N GLY A 260 -32.08 0.30 -23.06
CA GLY A 260 -30.83 0.88 -23.53
C GLY A 260 -29.81 1.00 -22.41
N GLN A 261 -29.20 -0.11 -21.98
CA GLN A 261 -28.05 -0.06 -21.08
C GLN A 261 -26.76 0.03 -21.91
N LEU A 262 -25.77 0.82 -21.47
CA LEU A 262 -24.40 0.72 -21.97
C LEU A 262 -23.96 -0.76 -22.00
N PRO A 263 -23.42 -1.24 -23.13
CA PRO A 263 -22.96 -2.62 -23.22
C PRO A 263 -21.93 -2.93 -22.13
N SER A 264 -22.03 -4.11 -21.52
CA SER A 264 -21.09 -4.58 -20.49
C SER A 264 -19.61 -4.48 -20.93
N GLY A 265 -19.35 -4.58 -22.24
CA GLY A 265 -18.01 -4.39 -22.80
C GLY A 265 -17.41 -2.99 -22.61
N ILE A 266 -18.25 -1.94 -22.55
CA ILE A 266 -17.80 -0.57 -22.25
C ILE A 266 -17.41 -0.45 -20.76
N ILE A 267 -18.22 -1.03 -19.87
CA ILE A 267 -17.93 -1.05 -18.42
C ILE A 267 -16.62 -1.83 -18.13
N ARG A 268 -16.36 -2.93 -18.86
CA ARG A 268 -15.06 -3.63 -18.78
C ARG A 268 -13.90 -2.74 -19.22
N ARG A 269 -14.05 -1.96 -20.30
CA ARG A 269 -13.00 -1.02 -20.76
C ARG A 269 -12.78 0.11 -19.76
N LEU A 270 -13.84 0.59 -19.13
CA LEU A 270 -13.78 1.57 -18.05
C LEU A 270 -12.98 1.03 -16.87
N PHE A 271 -13.28 -0.20 -16.42
CA PHE A 271 -12.48 -0.88 -15.39
C PHE A 271 -11.01 -0.98 -15.77
N LEU A 272 -10.69 -1.49 -16.97
CA LEU A 272 -9.30 -1.65 -17.42
C LEU A 272 -8.55 -0.31 -17.46
N ARG A 273 -9.21 0.75 -17.91
CA ARG A 273 -8.61 2.10 -17.94
C ARG A 273 -8.48 2.72 -16.56
N SER A 274 -9.36 2.37 -15.63
CA SER A 274 -9.27 2.82 -14.24
C SER A 274 -7.97 2.40 -13.57
N LEU A 275 -7.30 1.33 -14.03
CA LEU A 275 -6.01 0.91 -13.49
C LEU A 275 -4.94 2.01 -13.60
N ALA A 276 -5.05 2.87 -14.62
CA ALA A 276 -4.16 4.01 -14.81
C ALA A 276 -4.61 5.30 -14.09
N LEU A 277 -5.55 5.21 -13.12
CA LEU A 277 -6.09 6.37 -12.41
C LEU A 277 -4.99 7.28 -11.83
N GLU A 278 -3.95 6.68 -11.25
CA GLU A 278 -2.88 7.41 -10.56
C GLU A 278 -1.69 7.76 -11.47
N ALA A 279 -1.70 7.31 -12.73
CA ALA A 279 -0.56 7.45 -13.64
C ALA A 279 -0.06 8.90 -13.74
N ASN A 280 -0.98 9.86 -13.88
CA ASN A 280 -0.68 11.29 -13.86
C ASN A 280 -1.26 11.99 -12.63
N PHE A 281 -0.89 11.50 -11.45
CA PHE A 281 -1.12 12.20 -10.20
C PHE A 281 -0.32 13.51 -10.14
N ASN A 282 -0.98 14.61 -9.78
CA ASN A 282 -0.38 15.93 -9.60
C ASN A 282 -1.01 16.70 -8.43
N PHE A 283 -0.34 17.72 -7.90
CA PHE A 283 -0.81 18.40 -6.68
C PHE A 283 -1.97 19.38 -6.86
N GLU A 284 -2.23 19.85 -8.08
CA GLU A 284 -3.29 20.81 -8.35
C GLU A 284 -4.65 20.12 -8.49
N THR A 285 -4.70 19.00 -9.23
CA THR A 285 -5.96 18.34 -9.58
C THR A 285 -6.00 16.84 -9.25
N TRP A 286 -4.95 16.32 -8.61
CA TRP A 286 -4.88 14.96 -8.06
C TRP A 286 -5.06 13.89 -9.15
N GLN A 287 -6.15 13.13 -9.11
CA GLN A 287 -6.42 11.98 -9.98
C GLN A 287 -7.36 12.32 -11.15
N ASN A 288 -7.73 13.59 -11.36
CA ASN A 288 -8.72 14.00 -12.37
C ASN A 288 -8.41 13.51 -13.79
N THR A 289 -7.15 13.53 -14.22
CA THR A 289 -6.78 13.12 -15.56
C THR A 289 -6.97 11.61 -15.75
N GLY A 290 -6.77 10.83 -14.68
CA GLY A 290 -7.08 9.40 -14.65
C GLY A 290 -8.58 9.13 -14.65
N MET A 291 -9.37 9.93 -13.94
CA MET A 291 -10.84 9.89 -13.99
C MET A 291 -11.34 10.14 -15.41
N ALA A 292 -10.89 11.24 -16.04
CA ALA A 292 -11.20 11.57 -17.43
C ALA A 292 -10.77 10.44 -18.37
N PHE A 293 -9.54 9.93 -18.24
CA PHE A 293 -9.04 8.82 -19.05
C PHE A 293 -9.93 7.56 -18.96
N SER A 294 -10.39 7.24 -17.75
CA SER A 294 -11.21 6.06 -17.44
C SER A 294 -12.59 6.12 -18.06
N ILE A 295 -13.24 7.28 -18.07
CA ILE A 295 -14.62 7.45 -18.53
C ILE A 295 -14.74 7.71 -20.04
N ILE A 296 -13.67 8.08 -20.75
CA ILE A 296 -13.70 8.33 -22.21
C ILE A 296 -14.40 7.22 -23.05
N PRO A 297 -14.29 5.90 -22.78
CA PRO A 297 -15.06 4.90 -23.52
C PRO A 297 -16.58 5.14 -23.50
N VAL A 298 -17.09 5.62 -22.37
CA VAL A 298 -18.50 5.97 -22.17
C VAL A 298 -18.82 7.26 -22.93
N LEU A 299 -18.03 8.31 -22.73
CA LEU A 299 -18.24 9.61 -23.41
C LEU A 299 -18.25 9.47 -24.93
N LYS A 300 -17.36 8.65 -25.50
CA LYS A 300 -17.31 8.37 -26.95
C LYS A 300 -18.56 7.69 -27.49
N ARG A 301 -19.27 6.94 -26.64
CA ARG A 301 -20.50 6.24 -27.03
C ARG A 301 -21.68 7.20 -27.01
N LEU A 302 -21.75 8.05 -25.98
CA LEU A 302 -22.85 8.97 -25.73
C LEU A 302 -22.76 10.24 -26.60
N TYR A 303 -21.59 10.87 -26.67
CA TYR A 303 -21.40 12.15 -27.35
C TYR A 303 -20.69 11.97 -28.70
N ARG A 304 -21.28 12.52 -29.76
CA ARG A 304 -20.77 12.41 -31.14
C ARG A 304 -20.21 13.72 -31.66
N THR A 305 -20.68 14.85 -31.16
CA THR A 305 -20.19 16.17 -31.56
C THR A 305 -18.97 16.59 -30.73
N ARG A 306 -18.13 17.48 -31.29
CA ARG A 306 -16.96 17.99 -30.56
C ARG A 306 -17.35 18.86 -29.37
N GLU A 307 -18.44 19.63 -29.49
CA GLU A 307 -18.91 20.54 -28.45
C GLU A 307 -19.45 19.79 -27.23
N GLU A 308 -20.25 18.75 -27.43
CA GLU A 308 -20.72 17.88 -26.35
C GLU A 308 -19.55 17.15 -25.68
N MET A 309 -18.60 16.64 -26.48
CA MET A 309 -17.38 16.02 -25.96
C MET A 309 -16.56 17.01 -25.14
N ALA A 310 -16.46 18.27 -25.57
CA ALA A 310 -15.73 19.30 -24.84
C ALA A 310 -16.35 19.58 -23.47
N ARG A 311 -17.68 19.73 -23.41
CA ARG A 311 -18.41 19.89 -22.14
C ARG A 311 -18.19 18.68 -21.23
N ALA A 312 -18.32 17.47 -21.76
CA ALA A 312 -18.10 16.24 -20.99
C ALA A 312 -16.67 16.10 -20.45
N LEU A 313 -15.65 16.39 -21.28
CA LEU A 313 -14.25 16.34 -20.82
C LEU A 313 -13.98 17.37 -19.73
N LYS A 314 -14.52 18.59 -19.85
CA LYS A 314 -14.39 19.62 -18.79
C LYS A 314 -14.97 19.15 -17.46
N ARG A 315 -16.15 18.52 -17.46
CA ARG A 315 -16.75 17.95 -16.24
C ARG A 315 -15.87 16.91 -15.55
N HIS A 316 -15.16 16.07 -16.31
CA HIS A 316 -14.35 15.00 -15.72
C HIS A 316 -12.90 15.39 -15.45
N LEU A 317 -12.47 16.57 -15.91
CA LEU A 317 -11.17 17.17 -15.57
C LEU A 317 -11.25 18.11 -14.34
N THR A 318 -12.36 18.11 -13.62
CA THR A 318 -12.44 18.74 -12.29
C THR A 318 -11.67 17.94 -11.25
N PHE A 319 -11.36 18.56 -10.11
CA PHE A 319 -10.73 17.89 -8.96
C PHE A 319 -11.38 16.52 -8.68
N PHE A 320 -10.55 15.49 -8.55
CA PHE A 320 -10.96 14.13 -8.20
C PHE A 320 -9.87 13.48 -7.35
N ASN A 321 -10.22 13.02 -6.15
CA ASN A 321 -9.29 12.32 -5.28
C ASN A 321 -10.05 11.30 -4.42
N THR A 322 -9.76 10.02 -4.60
CA THR A 322 -10.28 8.95 -3.76
C THR A 322 -9.34 7.75 -3.75
N SER A 323 -9.66 6.74 -2.95
CA SER A 323 -8.88 5.50 -2.92
C SER A 323 -8.98 4.77 -4.28
N PRO A 324 -7.86 4.38 -4.92
CA PRO A 324 -7.87 3.67 -6.20
C PRO A 324 -8.72 2.39 -6.19
N TYR A 325 -8.80 1.75 -5.02
CA TYR A 325 -9.55 0.51 -4.80
C TYR A 325 -11.07 0.71 -4.86
N GLY A 326 -11.55 1.89 -4.44
CA GLY A 326 -12.97 2.26 -4.46
C GLY A 326 -13.39 3.11 -5.66
N ALA A 327 -12.43 3.67 -6.39
CA ALA A 327 -12.68 4.66 -7.43
C ALA A 327 -13.64 4.17 -8.52
N THR A 328 -13.62 2.87 -8.87
CA THR A 328 -14.49 2.32 -9.91
C THR A 328 -15.97 2.37 -9.56
N LEU A 329 -16.33 2.42 -8.27
CA LEU A 329 -17.71 2.65 -7.85
C LEU A 329 -18.18 4.05 -8.29
N ILE A 330 -17.39 5.08 -8.01
CA ILE A 330 -17.70 6.46 -8.39
C ILE A 330 -17.69 6.61 -9.91
N ILE A 331 -16.70 6.03 -10.60
CA ILE A 331 -16.61 6.08 -12.06
C ILE A 331 -17.84 5.38 -12.70
N GLY A 332 -18.27 4.24 -12.14
CA GLY A 332 -19.45 3.52 -12.58
C GLY A 332 -20.75 4.30 -12.41
N ILE A 333 -20.96 4.94 -11.24
CA ILE A 333 -22.11 5.81 -10.99
C ILE A 333 -22.10 7.00 -11.94
N THR A 334 -20.93 7.62 -12.12
CA THR A 334 -20.75 8.75 -13.05
C THR A 334 -21.12 8.33 -14.48
N ALA A 335 -20.73 7.12 -14.91
CA ALA A 335 -21.06 6.61 -16.24
C ALA A 335 -22.58 6.42 -16.44
N ALA A 336 -23.30 5.95 -15.41
CA ALA A 336 -24.76 5.85 -15.45
C ALA A 336 -25.44 7.23 -15.49
N MET A 337 -24.94 8.19 -14.71
CA MET A 337 -25.44 9.56 -14.71
C MET A 337 -25.19 10.27 -16.05
N GLU A 338 -24.03 10.07 -16.68
CA GLU A 338 -23.76 10.61 -18.03
C GLU A 338 -24.69 10.00 -19.09
N GLU A 339 -25.04 8.71 -18.96
CA GLU A 339 -26.04 8.08 -19.85
C GLU A 339 -27.44 8.66 -19.65
N GLN A 340 -27.87 8.89 -18.40
CA GLN A 340 -29.14 9.56 -18.09
C GLN A 340 -29.16 11.00 -18.62
N TYR A 341 -28.10 11.77 -18.36
CA TYR A 341 -27.96 13.15 -18.85
C TYR A 341 -27.96 13.24 -20.37
N SER A 342 -27.38 12.25 -21.07
CA SER A 342 -27.43 12.21 -22.55
C SER A 342 -28.83 11.99 -23.14
N ARG A 343 -29.80 11.56 -22.32
CA ARG A 343 -31.17 11.20 -22.75
C ARG A 343 -32.24 12.16 -22.23
N SER A 344 -32.04 12.70 -21.04
CA SER A 344 -33.02 13.53 -20.33
C SER A 344 -32.48 14.96 -20.23
N ALA A 345 -33.15 15.90 -20.90
CA ALA A 345 -32.77 17.32 -20.89
C ALA A 345 -32.98 18.02 -19.54
N ASP A 346 -33.71 17.40 -18.60
CA ASP A 346 -34.05 17.96 -17.29
C ASP A 346 -33.01 17.67 -16.19
N MET A 347 -31.98 16.88 -16.48
CA MET A 347 -30.96 16.57 -15.49
C MET A 347 -29.90 17.68 -15.43
N ASP A 348 -29.70 18.26 -14.26
CA ASP A 348 -28.70 19.30 -14.05
C ASP A 348 -27.28 18.73 -14.17
N GLU A 349 -26.44 19.41 -14.94
CA GLU A 349 -25.04 19.07 -15.18
C GLU A 349 -24.21 19.09 -13.87
N GLU A 350 -24.58 19.95 -12.93
CA GLU A 350 -23.89 20.10 -11.64
C GLU A 350 -24.08 18.88 -10.73
N SER A 351 -25.21 18.16 -10.88
CA SER A 351 -25.52 16.95 -10.10
C SER A 351 -24.47 15.85 -10.28
N ILE A 352 -23.88 15.72 -11.47
CA ILE A 352 -22.83 14.73 -11.78
C ILE A 352 -21.56 15.05 -10.97
N ASN A 353 -21.20 16.34 -10.88
CA ASN A 353 -20.06 16.78 -10.09
C ASN A 353 -20.33 16.66 -8.59
N ALA A 354 -21.53 17.01 -8.14
CA ALA A 354 -21.94 16.90 -6.74
C ALA A 354 -21.85 15.45 -6.23
N VAL A 355 -22.31 14.46 -7.00
CA VAL A 355 -22.22 13.04 -6.63
C VAL A 355 -20.77 12.58 -6.53
N LYS A 356 -19.90 12.97 -7.47
CA LYS A 356 -18.47 12.66 -7.39
C LYS A 356 -17.85 13.24 -6.11
N LEU A 357 -18.08 14.52 -5.84
CA LEU A 357 -17.52 15.23 -4.67
C LEU A 357 -18.04 14.62 -3.36
N GLY A 358 -19.33 14.29 -3.28
CA GLY A 358 -19.93 13.68 -2.09
C GLY A 358 -19.42 12.27 -1.77
N LEU A 359 -19.02 11.51 -2.79
CA LEU A 359 -18.53 10.13 -2.61
C LEU A 359 -17.01 10.02 -2.41
N MET A 360 -16.23 11.01 -2.86
CA MET A 360 -14.76 10.98 -2.78
C MET A 360 -14.25 10.73 -1.36
N GLY A 361 -14.71 11.54 -0.39
CA GLY A 361 -14.26 11.49 1.00
C GLY A 361 -14.62 10.19 1.72
N PRO A 362 -15.92 9.81 1.79
CA PRO A 362 -16.35 8.58 2.46
C PRO A 362 -15.68 7.32 1.89
N LEU A 363 -15.61 7.19 0.56
CA LEU A 363 -14.99 6.02 -0.06
C LEU A 363 -13.47 6.01 0.10
N ALA A 364 -12.81 7.17 0.10
CA ALA A 364 -11.37 7.25 0.37
C ALA A 364 -11.04 6.69 1.76
N GLY A 365 -11.67 7.22 2.81
CA GLY A 365 -11.40 6.79 4.19
C GLY A 365 -11.66 5.30 4.41
N VAL A 366 -12.76 4.79 3.83
CA VAL A 366 -13.15 3.38 3.89
C VAL A 366 -12.12 2.47 3.22
N PHE A 367 -11.83 2.71 1.94
CA PHE A 367 -11.00 1.79 1.17
C PHE A 367 -9.52 1.93 1.52
N ASP A 368 -9.07 3.12 1.93
CA ASP A 368 -7.70 3.28 2.41
C ASP A 368 -7.47 2.52 3.72
N SER A 369 -8.41 2.60 4.67
CA SER A 369 -8.32 1.83 5.92
C SER A 369 -8.35 0.31 5.67
N LEU A 370 -9.16 -0.14 4.71
CA LEU A 370 -9.30 -1.55 4.38
C LEU A 370 -8.06 -2.09 3.64
N PHE A 371 -7.61 -1.43 2.57
CA PHE A 371 -6.52 -1.94 1.75
C PHE A 371 -5.14 -1.62 2.31
N TRP A 372 -4.89 -0.37 2.70
CA TRP A 372 -3.59 0.02 3.25
C TRP A 372 -3.44 -0.40 4.70
N GLY A 373 -4.50 -0.24 5.49
CA GLY A 373 -4.49 -0.59 6.91
C GLY A 373 -4.58 -2.08 7.15
N THR A 374 -5.38 -2.82 6.38
CA THR A 374 -5.62 -4.24 6.67
C THR A 374 -5.02 -5.21 5.64
N PHE A 375 -5.49 -5.22 4.40
CA PHE A 375 -5.07 -6.24 3.41
C PHE A 375 -3.57 -6.24 3.16
N LYS A 376 -2.98 -5.06 2.98
CA LYS A 376 -1.53 -4.91 2.82
C LYS A 376 -0.77 -5.46 4.01
N VAL A 377 -1.23 -5.19 5.23
CA VAL A 377 -0.56 -5.64 6.47
C VAL A 377 -0.54 -7.15 6.58
N ILE A 378 -1.67 -7.79 6.29
CA ILE A 378 -1.79 -9.24 6.32
C ILE A 378 -0.89 -9.86 5.26
N ALA A 379 -1.01 -9.36 4.02
CA ALA A 379 -0.19 -9.82 2.92
C ALA A 379 1.29 -9.67 3.26
N ALA A 380 1.71 -8.49 3.74
CA ALA A 380 3.10 -8.19 4.06
C ALA A 380 3.58 -9.05 5.24
N GLY A 381 2.78 -9.24 6.28
CA GLY A 381 3.10 -10.09 7.42
C GLY A 381 3.32 -11.55 7.03
N VAL A 382 2.39 -12.12 6.27
CA VAL A 382 2.51 -13.49 5.74
C VAL A 382 3.71 -13.60 4.81
N GLY A 383 3.81 -12.68 3.85
CA GLY A 383 4.86 -12.71 2.83
C GLY A 383 6.26 -12.54 3.39
N THR A 384 6.46 -11.58 4.29
CA THR A 384 7.75 -11.36 4.98
C THR A 384 8.14 -12.54 5.85
N SER A 385 7.20 -13.12 6.61
CA SER A 385 7.51 -14.27 7.48
C SER A 385 8.10 -15.48 6.74
N LEU A 386 7.72 -15.66 5.47
CA LEU A 386 8.25 -16.70 4.58
C LEU A 386 9.50 -16.25 3.84
N ALA A 387 9.54 -15.00 3.39
CA ALA A 387 10.69 -14.44 2.67
C ALA A 387 11.94 -14.36 3.56
N LEU A 388 11.80 -14.05 4.84
CA LEU A 388 12.91 -14.08 5.81
C LEU A 388 13.54 -15.48 5.95
N LYS A 389 12.80 -16.54 5.63
CA LYS A 389 13.29 -17.93 5.58
C LYS A 389 13.85 -18.30 4.20
N GLY A 390 13.95 -17.35 3.27
CA GLY A 390 14.39 -17.56 1.89
C GLY A 390 13.35 -18.22 0.98
N SER A 391 12.08 -18.32 1.39
CA SER A 391 11.04 -18.99 0.60
C SER A 391 10.45 -18.06 -0.47
N LEU A 392 10.44 -18.52 -1.72
CA LEU A 392 9.80 -17.83 -2.84
C LEU A 392 8.26 -17.75 -2.70
N LEU A 393 7.66 -18.56 -1.82
CA LEU A 393 6.23 -18.45 -1.51
C LEU A 393 5.88 -17.12 -0.82
N GLY A 394 6.84 -16.46 -0.17
CA GLY A 394 6.60 -15.17 0.49
C GLY A 394 6.10 -14.09 -0.48
N PRO A 395 6.89 -13.71 -1.51
CA PRO A 395 6.48 -12.74 -2.53
C PRO A 395 5.21 -13.14 -3.30
N ILE A 396 5.03 -14.44 -3.57
CA ILE A 396 3.87 -14.95 -4.31
C ILE A 396 2.59 -14.79 -3.47
N LEU A 397 2.58 -15.27 -2.23
CA LEU A 397 1.41 -15.17 -1.36
C LEU A 397 1.09 -13.72 -1.01
N PHE A 398 2.10 -12.87 -0.85
CA PHE A 398 1.91 -11.43 -0.70
C PHE A 398 1.07 -10.84 -1.83
N LEU A 399 1.44 -11.11 -3.09
CA LEU A 399 0.71 -10.62 -4.24
C LEU A 399 -0.68 -11.22 -4.35
N LEU A 400 -0.85 -12.52 -4.08
CA LEU A 400 -2.15 -13.19 -4.18
C LEU A 400 -3.15 -12.69 -3.12
N ILE A 401 -2.71 -12.61 -1.86
CA ILE A 401 -3.54 -12.16 -0.73
C ILE A 401 -4.03 -10.73 -0.97
N PHE A 402 -3.20 -9.87 -1.57
CA PHE A 402 -3.58 -8.49 -1.84
C PHE A 402 -4.38 -8.33 -3.14
N ASN A 403 -3.88 -8.87 -4.26
CA ASN A 403 -4.40 -8.55 -5.59
C ASN A 403 -5.69 -9.28 -5.95
N ILE A 404 -5.90 -10.51 -5.47
CA ILE A 404 -7.15 -11.24 -5.73
C ILE A 404 -8.36 -10.45 -5.21
N PRO A 405 -8.45 -10.11 -3.91
CA PRO A 405 -9.58 -9.32 -3.41
C PRO A 405 -9.62 -7.91 -4.01
N HIS A 406 -8.46 -7.28 -4.23
CA HIS A 406 -8.38 -5.96 -4.87
C HIS A 406 -9.05 -5.96 -6.26
N PHE A 407 -8.60 -6.78 -7.20
CA PHE A 407 -9.10 -6.73 -8.57
C PHE A 407 -10.54 -7.23 -8.67
N LEU A 408 -10.93 -8.24 -7.89
CA LEU A 408 -12.31 -8.72 -7.84
C LEU A 408 -13.25 -7.63 -7.33
N LEU A 409 -12.90 -6.99 -6.22
CA LEU A 409 -13.70 -5.90 -5.65
C LEU A 409 -13.81 -4.74 -6.63
N ARG A 410 -12.68 -4.27 -7.17
CA ARG A 410 -12.65 -3.13 -8.10
C ARG A 410 -13.44 -3.40 -9.38
N TYR A 411 -13.38 -4.63 -9.92
CA TYR A 411 -14.19 -5.03 -11.06
C TYR A 411 -15.68 -5.03 -10.72
N ASN A 412 -16.07 -5.68 -9.62
CA ASN A 412 -17.46 -5.75 -9.19
C ASN A 412 -18.03 -4.36 -8.87
N LEU A 413 -17.26 -3.48 -8.22
CA LEU A 413 -17.65 -2.11 -7.92
C LEU A 413 -17.91 -1.28 -9.19
N ALA A 414 -17.21 -1.53 -10.30
CA ALA A 414 -17.50 -0.86 -11.57
C ALA A 414 -18.91 -1.18 -12.08
N PHE A 415 -19.29 -2.47 -12.06
CA PHE A 415 -20.61 -2.93 -12.50
C PHE A 415 -21.71 -2.56 -11.51
N THR A 416 -21.43 -2.71 -10.21
CA THR A 416 -22.37 -2.31 -9.16
C THR A 416 -22.59 -0.81 -9.21
N GLY A 417 -21.56 0.02 -9.35
CA GLY A 417 -21.72 1.47 -9.48
C GLY A 417 -22.58 1.87 -10.67
N TYR A 418 -22.36 1.25 -11.82
CA TYR A 418 -23.17 1.50 -13.01
C TYR A 418 -24.64 1.06 -12.84
N LYS A 419 -24.90 -0.13 -12.29
CA LYS A 419 -26.27 -0.58 -11.98
C LYS A 419 -26.93 0.25 -10.88
N ALA A 420 -26.13 0.67 -9.91
CA ALA A 420 -26.59 1.43 -8.77
C ALA A 420 -26.88 2.88 -9.13
N GLY A 421 -26.25 3.48 -10.16
CA GLY A 421 -26.66 4.82 -10.65
C GLY A 421 -28.17 4.98 -10.93
N ASN A 422 -28.92 3.86 -11.06
CA ASN A 422 -30.38 3.85 -11.15
C ASN A 422 -31.14 3.66 -9.80
N ARG A 423 -30.48 3.31 -8.68
CA ARG A 423 -31.08 3.00 -7.35
C ARG A 423 -30.30 3.54 -6.12
N PHE A 424 -29.13 4.15 -6.29
CA PHE A 424 -28.09 4.24 -5.23
C PHE A 424 -28.32 5.28 -4.14
N LEU A 425 -29.13 6.32 -4.39
CA LEU A 425 -29.33 7.37 -3.38
C LEU A 425 -30.12 6.89 -2.15
N GLN A 426 -30.85 5.76 -2.25
CA GLN A 426 -31.71 5.29 -1.16
C GLN A 426 -31.09 4.19 -0.28
N ASN A 427 -30.11 3.42 -0.78
CA ASN A 427 -29.63 2.20 -0.08
C ASN A 427 -28.26 2.33 0.61
N LEU A 428 -27.48 3.38 0.33
CA LEU A 428 -26.13 3.51 0.91
C LEU A 428 -26.12 4.05 2.35
N ALA A 429 -27.26 4.54 2.85
CA ALA A 429 -27.37 5.15 4.18
C ALA A 429 -27.79 4.17 5.30
N ARG A 430 -28.04 2.88 5.03
CA ARG A 430 -28.69 1.97 6.00
C ARG A 430 -27.96 0.67 6.35
N GLY A 431 -26.78 0.40 5.77
CA GLY A 431 -26.08 -0.87 5.99
C GLY A 431 -24.94 -0.79 7.01
N ASN A 432 -25.08 -1.47 8.16
CA ASN A 432 -23.98 -1.81 9.10
C ASN A 432 -22.88 -2.72 8.48
N VAL A 433 -22.89 -2.91 7.16
CA VAL A 433 -21.90 -3.70 6.41
C VAL A 433 -20.52 -3.08 6.49
N MET A 434 -20.43 -1.75 6.54
CA MET A 434 -19.16 -1.03 6.59
C MET A 434 -18.44 -1.25 7.92
N ASP A 435 -19.15 -1.13 9.03
CA ASP A 435 -18.61 -1.42 10.36
C ASP A 435 -18.21 -2.89 10.50
N ARG A 436 -18.97 -3.82 9.89
CA ARG A 436 -18.64 -5.26 9.90
C ARG A 436 -17.34 -5.54 9.14
N LEU A 437 -17.18 -4.98 7.93
CA LEU A 437 -15.98 -5.18 7.13
C LEU A 437 -14.76 -4.55 7.80
N THR A 438 -14.85 -3.31 8.28
CA THR A 438 -13.73 -2.63 8.94
C THR A 438 -13.35 -3.29 10.27
N ASN A 439 -14.33 -3.68 11.11
CA ASN A 439 -14.03 -4.31 12.40
C ASN A 439 -13.51 -5.74 12.23
N GLY A 440 -14.08 -6.54 11.32
CA GLY A 440 -13.58 -7.89 11.03
C GLY A 440 -12.16 -7.87 10.46
N ALA A 441 -11.91 -6.94 9.54
CA ALA A 441 -10.58 -6.67 9.00
C ALA A 441 -9.61 -6.23 10.12
N ALA A 442 -10.04 -5.33 11.01
CA ALA A 442 -9.23 -4.85 12.13
C ALA A 442 -8.86 -5.96 13.12
N ILE A 443 -9.80 -6.85 13.45
CA ILE A 443 -9.58 -8.01 14.33
C ILE A 443 -8.48 -8.90 13.77
N LEU A 444 -8.65 -9.33 12.52
CA LEU A 444 -7.69 -10.20 11.85
C LEU A 444 -6.32 -9.51 11.70
N GLY A 445 -6.29 -8.25 11.28
CA GLY A 445 -5.05 -7.51 11.10
C GLY A 445 -4.29 -7.31 12.40
N LEU A 446 -4.98 -7.00 13.50
CA LEU A 446 -4.34 -6.83 14.81
C LEU A 446 -3.84 -8.13 15.42
N MET A 447 -4.51 -9.27 15.20
CA MET A 447 -3.97 -10.57 15.61
C MET A 447 -2.64 -10.87 14.90
N VAL A 448 -2.58 -10.60 13.59
CA VAL A 448 -1.35 -10.76 12.81
C VAL A 448 -0.28 -9.81 13.32
N VAL A 449 -0.58 -8.52 13.48
CA VAL A 449 0.37 -7.50 14.00
C VAL A 449 0.85 -7.85 15.41
N GLY A 450 -0.01 -8.36 16.29
CA GLY A 450 0.34 -8.81 17.63
C GLY A 450 1.29 -10.01 17.66
N ALA A 451 1.20 -10.89 16.67
CA ALA A 451 2.12 -12.02 16.51
C ALA A 451 3.52 -11.60 16.01
N MET A 452 3.62 -10.47 15.29
CA MET A 452 4.86 -10.09 14.62
C MET A 452 6.04 -9.79 15.57
N PRO A 453 5.90 -9.05 16.69
CA PRO A 453 7.01 -8.85 17.63
C PRO A 453 7.60 -10.15 18.16
N ALA A 454 6.78 -11.17 18.41
CA ALA A 454 7.25 -12.46 18.93
C ALA A 454 7.91 -13.35 17.86
N THR A 455 7.61 -13.12 16.57
CA THR A 455 8.02 -14.04 15.48
C THR A 455 9.03 -13.44 14.51
N LEU A 456 9.05 -12.12 14.35
CA LEU A 456 9.82 -11.41 13.32
C LEU A 456 10.92 -10.50 13.89
N MET A 457 11.01 -10.33 15.21
CA MET A 457 12.10 -9.60 15.87
C MET A 457 12.96 -10.56 16.69
N ASN A 458 14.22 -10.68 16.33
CA ASN A 458 15.20 -11.48 17.08
C ASN A 458 16.09 -10.56 17.91
N ILE A 459 15.58 -10.11 19.05
CA ILE A 459 16.34 -9.29 20.01
C ILE A 459 16.41 -10.07 21.31
N ARG A 460 17.63 -10.31 21.80
CA ARG A 460 17.85 -10.93 23.11
C ARG A 460 18.86 -10.11 23.91
N THR A 461 18.85 -10.30 25.21
CA THR A 461 19.87 -9.71 26.09
C THR A 461 20.87 -10.77 26.51
N PRO A 462 22.15 -10.67 26.11
CA PRO A 462 23.18 -11.65 26.47
C PRO A 462 23.72 -11.46 27.89
N LEU A 463 23.25 -10.46 28.64
CA LEU A 463 23.67 -10.21 30.03
C LEU A 463 23.39 -11.43 30.92
N ARG A 464 24.37 -11.75 31.76
CA ARG A 464 24.29 -12.80 32.80
C ARG A 464 24.47 -12.15 34.16
N LEU A 465 23.63 -12.50 35.11
CA LEU A 465 23.76 -12.08 36.51
C LEU A 465 24.58 -13.14 37.27
N GLY A 466 25.79 -12.78 37.72
CA GLY A 466 26.71 -13.66 38.47
C GLY A 466 28.08 -13.84 37.81
N ASN A 467 28.99 -14.60 38.44
CA ASN A 467 30.32 -14.88 37.89
C ASN A 467 30.23 -15.74 36.61
N SER A 468 31.14 -15.47 35.67
CA SER A 468 30.99 -15.60 34.21
C SER A 468 30.53 -16.97 33.66
N ASP A 469 30.80 -18.09 34.34
CA ASP A 469 30.47 -19.43 33.81
C ASP A 469 29.24 -20.09 34.46
N THR A 470 28.75 -19.57 35.60
CA THR A 470 27.55 -20.08 36.30
C THR A 470 26.43 -19.05 36.44
N GLY A 471 26.64 -17.83 35.94
CA GLY A 471 25.66 -16.74 36.01
C GLY A 471 24.35 -17.06 35.28
N VAL A 472 23.22 -16.68 35.91
CA VAL A 472 21.87 -16.86 35.36
C VAL A 472 21.64 -15.87 34.22
N PRO A 473 21.25 -16.31 33.01
CA PRO A 473 20.94 -15.40 31.92
C PRO A 473 19.76 -14.49 32.26
N VAL A 474 19.91 -13.17 32.10
CA VAL A 474 18.81 -12.20 32.30
C VAL A 474 17.63 -12.54 31.38
N GLN A 475 17.92 -13.03 30.17
CA GLN A 475 16.89 -13.49 29.23
C GLN A 475 15.99 -14.58 29.84
N SER A 476 16.54 -15.54 30.57
CA SER A 476 15.73 -16.61 31.17
C SER A 476 14.81 -16.12 32.31
N LEU A 477 15.19 -15.05 33.00
CA LEU A 477 14.33 -14.41 34.01
C LEU A 477 13.18 -13.64 33.34
N LEU A 478 13.46 -12.94 32.23
CA LEU A 478 12.44 -12.25 31.46
C LEU A 478 11.45 -13.25 30.82
N ASP A 479 11.96 -14.35 30.26
CA ASP A 479 11.14 -15.38 29.63
C ASP A 479 10.24 -16.12 30.64
N GLN A 480 10.61 -16.17 31.93
CA GLN A 480 9.73 -16.68 33.00
C GLN A 480 8.53 -15.78 33.27
N VAL A 481 8.68 -14.45 33.10
CA VAL A 481 7.55 -13.50 33.22
C VAL A 481 6.67 -13.58 31.99
N ALA A 482 7.25 -13.38 30.81
CA ALA A 482 6.59 -13.56 29.53
C ALA A 482 7.62 -13.74 28.40
N PRO A 483 7.50 -14.78 27.55
CA PRO A 483 8.37 -14.93 26.39
C PRO A 483 8.27 -13.72 25.46
N CYS A 484 9.39 -13.31 24.86
CA CYS A 484 9.44 -12.20 23.89
C CYS A 484 8.96 -10.84 24.44
N LEU A 485 9.12 -10.59 25.74
CA LEU A 485 8.76 -9.31 26.38
C LEU A 485 9.56 -8.12 25.81
N LEU A 486 10.84 -8.31 25.49
CA LEU A 486 11.72 -7.25 24.94
C LEU A 486 11.23 -6.73 23.57
N PRO A 487 10.97 -7.58 22.56
CA PRO A 487 10.34 -7.16 21.32
C PRO A 487 9.01 -6.42 21.49
N LEU A 488 8.16 -6.89 22.42
CA LEU A 488 6.87 -6.27 22.71
C LEU A 488 7.05 -4.87 23.30
N ALA A 489 7.92 -4.74 24.30
CA ALA A 489 8.23 -3.46 24.95
C ALA A 489 8.80 -2.44 23.96
N LEU A 490 9.72 -2.87 23.08
CA LEU A 490 10.28 -2.00 22.04
C LEU A 490 9.20 -1.52 21.07
N THR A 491 8.31 -2.41 20.64
CA THR A 491 7.19 -2.07 19.74
C THR A 491 6.29 -1.01 20.37
N PHE A 492 5.93 -1.17 21.65
CA PHE A 492 5.13 -0.18 22.37
C PHE A 492 5.87 1.15 22.61
N ALA A 493 7.18 1.10 22.86
CA ALA A 493 7.99 2.31 23.01
C ALA A 493 8.00 3.16 21.72
N VAL A 494 8.16 2.51 20.56
CA VAL A 494 8.10 3.19 19.26
C VAL A 494 6.68 3.67 18.96
N TYR A 495 5.65 2.88 19.26
CA TYR A 495 4.24 3.28 19.13
C TYR A 495 3.92 4.52 19.95
N TYR A 496 4.42 4.60 21.19
CA TYR A 496 4.26 5.78 22.03
C TYR A 496 4.97 7.01 21.44
N GLY A 497 6.15 6.83 20.84
CA GLY A 497 6.85 7.88 20.10
C GLY A 497 6.04 8.40 18.91
N LEU A 498 5.40 7.51 18.14
CA LEU A 498 4.51 7.89 17.05
C LEU A 498 3.29 8.68 17.53
N LYS A 499 2.66 8.28 18.65
CA LYS A 499 1.55 9.04 19.26
C LYS A 499 1.95 10.45 19.69
N LYS A 500 3.22 10.69 20.01
CA LYS A 500 3.77 12.02 20.28
C LYS A 500 4.10 12.82 19.00
N ASN A 501 3.70 12.34 17.83
CA ASN A 501 3.99 12.94 16.52
C ASN A 501 5.49 13.07 16.22
N ILE A 502 6.33 12.20 16.79
CA ILE A 502 7.75 12.14 16.41
C ILE A 502 7.83 11.61 14.98
N LYS A 503 8.57 12.31 14.10
CA LYS A 503 8.73 11.88 12.70
C LYS A 503 9.34 10.47 12.64
N THR A 504 8.77 9.64 11.78
CA THR A 504 9.19 8.25 11.52
C THR A 504 10.70 8.12 11.29
N THR A 505 11.31 9.08 10.60
CA THR A 505 12.76 9.13 10.35
C THR A 505 13.59 9.18 11.63
N TYR A 506 13.18 9.98 12.62
CA TYR A 506 13.91 10.08 13.89
C TYR A 506 13.76 8.82 14.74
N LEU A 507 12.59 8.19 14.72
CA LEU A 507 12.37 6.92 15.41
C LEU A 507 13.21 5.80 14.79
N LEU A 508 13.31 5.77 13.46
CA LEU A 508 14.16 4.83 12.75
C LEU A 508 15.64 5.02 13.11
N LEU A 509 16.14 6.26 13.04
CA LEU A 509 17.52 6.57 13.43
C LEU A 509 17.77 6.23 14.90
N GLY A 510 16.79 6.50 15.77
CA GLY A 510 16.85 6.15 17.19
C GLY A 510 16.97 4.64 17.42
N LEU A 511 16.20 3.82 16.69
CA LEU A 511 16.31 2.35 16.74
C LEU A 511 17.67 1.86 16.23
N LEU A 512 18.19 2.48 15.16
CA LEU A 512 19.49 2.12 14.61
C LEU A 512 20.61 2.42 15.62
N VAL A 513 20.59 3.60 16.24
CA VAL A 513 21.54 4.00 17.28
C VAL A 513 21.39 3.12 18.52
N LEU A 514 20.14 2.84 18.97
CA LEU A 514 19.87 2.01 20.13
C LEU A 514 20.42 0.59 19.96
N GLY A 515 20.16 -0.04 18.81
CA GLY A 515 20.66 -1.38 18.54
C GLY A 515 22.16 -1.42 18.34
N PHE A 516 22.74 -0.41 17.69
CA PHE A 516 24.18 -0.32 17.48
C PHE A 516 24.94 -0.14 18.80
N VAL A 517 24.55 0.85 19.60
CA VAL A 517 25.16 1.14 20.91
C VAL A 517 24.88 -0.01 21.89
N GLY A 518 23.65 -0.55 21.89
CA GLY A 518 23.29 -1.69 22.73
C GLY A 518 24.06 -2.96 22.39
N SER A 519 24.44 -3.16 21.13
CA SER A 519 25.36 -4.23 20.73
C SER A 519 26.77 -3.99 21.26
N MET A 520 27.32 -2.77 21.14
CA MET A 520 28.65 -2.44 21.67
C MET A 520 28.73 -2.62 23.19
N LEU A 521 27.66 -2.28 23.90
CA LEU A 521 27.55 -2.44 25.36
C LEU A 521 27.16 -3.87 25.79
N HIS A 522 27.02 -4.81 24.84
CA HIS A 522 26.57 -6.19 25.10
C HIS A 522 25.22 -6.28 25.85
N VAL A 523 24.35 -5.30 25.64
CA VAL A 523 22.98 -5.24 26.20
C VAL A 523 21.99 -5.95 25.27
N PHE A 524 22.23 -5.90 23.96
CA PHE A 524 21.40 -6.57 22.94
C PHE A 524 22.26 -7.42 22.00
N ALA A 525 21.71 -8.55 21.58
CA ALA A 525 22.27 -9.49 20.61
C ALA A 525 21.19 -10.01 19.65
#